data_AF-A0A357T6E9-F1
#
_entry.id   AF-A0A357T6E9-F1
#
_cell.length_a   1.000
_cell.length_b   1.000
_cell.length_c   1.000
_cell.angle_alpha   90.00
_cell.angle_beta   90.00
_cell.angle_gamma   90.00
#
_symmetry.space_group_name_H-M   'P 1'
#
loop_
_entity.id
_entity.type
_entity.pdbx_description
1 polymer ?
#
loop_
_entity_poly.entity_id
_entity_poly.type
_entity_poly.pdbx_seq_one_letter_code
_entity_poly.pdbx_strand_id
1 'polypeptide(L)'
;MGFNFRKRIRLGKYANLNIGKSGLSLSVGRKGMRQSISTKGVSRTTFSLPGTGLSYSKSLNAKKLLKGRGMGPILGNREEEQEPEKEVQAFQEDIKFITTLHHYEDYPSGISWEEIKNEEAPFKRGEVGPHTKEAQRIIEENKPGFLKRLFASGGFKASAEKLLHEAKELDDELFAAWTNNKVLAEKMLHHDEKAYLAVLEDLGFSKVLEEYIKEVAFSYVDGDSLKGEVSIEVASFLPESYKTLTPTGRLSMKKYTKTEYYDIASMFVSGIAYRLGKNLFHLLPVADVLLNVYQREVNTHSGVLEPKRI
;
A
#
# COMPACT_ATOMS: atom_id res chain seq x y z
N MET A 1 -10.14 -23.68 -13.60
CA MET A 1 -8.97 -23.73 -12.69
C MET A 1 -7.82 -23.05 -13.39
N GLY A 2 -7.54 -21.78 -13.05
CA GLY A 2 -6.51 -20.98 -13.73
C GLY A 2 -5.22 -20.93 -12.92
N PHE A 3 -4.08 -20.84 -13.61
CA PHE A 3 -2.78 -20.61 -12.99
C PHE A 3 -2.77 -19.26 -12.25
N ASN A 4 -2.34 -19.27 -10.99
CA ASN A 4 -2.19 -18.06 -10.18
C ASN A 4 -0.72 -17.62 -10.19
N PHE A 5 -0.43 -16.54 -10.91
CA PHE A 5 0.90 -15.93 -10.92
C PHE A 5 1.11 -15.10 -9.65
N ARG A 6 2.01 -15.58 -8.79
CA ARG A 6 2.53 -14.84 -7.64
C ARG A 6 4.04 -15.02 -7.59
N LYS A 7 4.74 -13.97 -7.94
CA LYS A 7 6.19 -13.86 -7.82
C LYS A 7 6.55 -13.24 -6.48
N ARG A 8 7.56 -13.78 -5.79
CA ARG A 8 8.07 -13.24 -4.52
C ARG A 8 9.57 -13.04 -4.67
N ILE A 9 9.95 -11.78 -4.76
CA ILE A 9 11.32 -11.30 -4.83
C ILE A 9 11.73 -11.01 -3.40
N ARG A 10 12.84 -11.58 -2.93
CA ARG A 10 13.44 -11.17 -1.66
C ARG A 10 14.18 -9.85 -1.93
N LEU A 11 14.01 -8.88 -1.04
CA LEU A 11 14.70 -7.58 -1.05
C LEU A 11 15.73 -7.55 0.09
N GLY A 12 16.20 -8.72 0.53
CA GLY A 12 16.97 -8.92 1.76
C GLY A 12 16.40 -10.00 2.71
N LYS A 13 17.02 -10.11 3.89
CA LYS A 13 16.74 -11.16 4.89
C LYS A 13 15.34 -11.03 5.52
N TYR A 14 14.81 -9.82 5.55
CA TYR A 14 13.59 -9.48 6.28
C TYR A 14 12.50 -8.86 5.39
N ALA A 15 12.78 -8.56 4.12
CA ALA A 15 11.86 -7.88 3.23
C ALA A 15 11.66 -8.65 1.92
N ASN A 16 10.43 -8.72 1.43
CA ASN A 16 10.09 -9.34 0.15
C ASN A 16 9.14 -8.45 -0.65
N LEU A 17 9.44 -8.20 -1.92
CA LEU A 17 8.49 -7.68 -2.89
C LEU A 17 7.74 -8.84 -3.54
N ASN A 18 6.44 -8.96 -3.30
CA ASN A 18 5.59 -9.91 -4.00
C ASN A 18 4.85 -9.20 -5.14
N ILE A 19 5.10 -9.67 -6.36
CA ILE A 19 4.45 -9.21 -7.58
C ILE A 19 3.41 -10.26 -7.96
N GLY A 20 2.18 -9.84 -8.22
CA GLY A 20 1.16 -10.76 -8.73
C GLY A 20 0.20 -10.05 -9.68
N LYS A 21 -0.74 -10.80 -10.24
CA LYS A 21 -1.82 -10.27 -11.12
C LYS A 21 -2.57 -9.06 -10.53
N SER A 22 -2.53 -8.92 -9.20
CA SER A 22 -3.21 -7.88 -8.44
C SER A 22 -2.36 -6.63 -8.14
N GLY A 23 -1.07 -6.60 -8.50
CA GLY A 23 -0.16 -5.51 -8.16
C GLY A 23 1.04 -5.97 -7.30
N LEU A 24 1.84 -4.98 -6.89
CA LEU A 24 3.04 -5.16 -6.06
C LEU A 24 2.68 -5.19 -4.57
N SER A 25 3.46 -5.91 -3.76
CA SER A 25 3.27 -5.95 -2.32
C SER A 25 4.56 -6.18 -1.56
N LEU A 26 4.94 -5.23 -0.72
CA LEU A 26 6.09 -5.31 0.15
C LEU A 26 5.74 -6.10 1.43
N SER A 27 6.49 -7.14 1.77
CA SER A 27 6.33 -7.91 3.01
C SER A 27 7.59 -7.84 3.83
N VAL A 28 7.53 -7.22 5.01
CA VAL A 28 8.67 -7.03 5.90
C VAL A 28 8.42 -7.63 7.27
N GLY A 29 9.40 -8.36 7.80
CA GLY A 29 9.39 -8.86 9.17
C GLY A 29 10.25 -10.10 9.40
N ARG A 30 10.44 -10.41 10.67
CA ARG A 30 11.26 -11.53 11.17
C ARG A 30 10.40 -12.77 11.44
N LYS A 31 11.04 -13.90 11.72
CA LYS A 31 10.38 -15.09 12.28
C LYS A 31 9.65 -14.64 13.56
N GLY A 32 8.32 -14.67 13.55
CA GLY A 32 7.52 -14.26 14.70
C GLY A 32 6.53 -13.12 14.45
N MET A 33 6.89 -12.16 13.59
CA MET A 33 6.06 -11.00 13.26
C MET A 33 6.36 -10.52 11.85
N ARG A 34 5.35 -10.43 11.00
CA ARG A 34 5.46 -10.07 9.59
C ARG A 34 4.35 -9.13 9.17
N GLN A 35 4.69 -7.98 8.64
CA GLN A 35 3.77 -7.10 7.94
C GLN A 35 3.88 -7.29 6.43
N SER A 36 2.76 -7.18 5.72
CA SER A 36 2.76 -7.13 4.26
C SER A 36 1.81 -6.07 3.75
N ILE A 37 2.33 -5.08 3.05
CA ILE A 37 1.59 -4.02 2.38
C ILE A 37 1.49 -4.33 0.89
N SER A 38 0.36 -4.05 0.27
CA SER A 38 0.16 -4.13 -1.18
C SER A 38 -0.19 -2.79 -1.77
N THR A 39 0.07 -2.58 -3.06
CA THR A 39 -0.33 -1.40 -3.84
C THR A 39 -1.84 -1.21 -3.90
N LYS A 40 -2.63 -2.18 -3.42
CA LYS A 40 -4.07 -2.09 -3.22
C LYS A 40 -4.47 -1.50 -1.85
N GLY A 41 -3.52 -1.04 -1.05
CA GLY A 41 -3.76 -0.54 0.31
C GLY A 41 -4.05 -1.63 1.33
N VAL A 42 -3.73 -2.90 1.03
CA VAL A 42 -3.86 -4.00 2.00
C VAL A 42 -2.58 -4.17 2.78
N SER A 43 -2.62 -3.79 4.05
CA SER A 43 -1.63 -4.14 5.07
C SER A 43 -2.08 -5.38 5.83
N ARG A 44 -1.23 -6.39 5.97
CA ARG A 44 -1.51 -7.61 6.75
C ARG A 44 -0.41 -7.84 7.75
N THR A 45 -0.76 -7.78 9.03
CA THR A 45 0.13 -8.09 10.15
C THR A 45 -0.10 -9.52 10.59
N THR A 46 0.92 -10.36 10.51
CA THR A 46 0.91 -11.75 10.97
C THR A 46 1.86 -11.89 12.14
N PHE A 47 1.31 -12.26 13.30
CA PHE A 47 2.07 -12.76 14.44
C PHE A 47 2.11 -14.28 14.39
N SER A 48 3.25 -14.88 14.71
CA SER A 48 3.40 -16.33 14.74
C SER A 48 4.30 -16.72 15.90
N LEU A 49 3.95 -17.77 16.64
CA LEU A 49 4.85 -18.32 17.64
C LEU A 49 5.79 -19.33 16.95
N PRO A 50 7.12 -19.10 16.95
CA PRO A 50 8.04 -20.00 16.26
C PRO A 50 7.99 -21.41 16.86
N GLY A 51 7.88 -22.44 16.01
CA GLY A 51 7.93 -23.84 16.45
C GLY A 51 6.62 -24.42 16.98
N THR A 52 5.56 -23.62 17.15
CA THR A 52 4.26 -24.10 17.67
C THR A 52 3.18 -24.27 16.60
N GLY A 53 3.42 -23.80 15.37
CA GLY A 53 2.43 -23.78 14.29
C GLY A 53 1.32 -22.74 14.46
N LEU A 54 1.28 -22.02 15.59
CA LEU A 54 0.27 -21.00 15.89
C LEU A 54 0.62 -19.69 15.20
N SER A 55 -0.31 -19.16 14.40
CA SER A 55 -0.20 -17.83 13.81
C SER A 55 -1.53 -17.08 13.84
N TYR A 56 -1.47 -15.80 14.15
CA TYR A 56 -2.59 -14.87 14.11
C TYR A 56 -2.30 -13.82 13.04
N SER A 57 -3.16 -13.72 12.04
CA SER A 57 -3.02 -12.73 10.96
C SER A 57 -4.19 -11.77 10.97
N LYS A 58 -3.92 -10.47 11.03
CA LYS A 58 -4.91 -9.40 10.86
C LYS A 58 -4.60 -8.65 9.58
N SER A 59 -5.49 -8.72 8.59
CA SER A 59 -5.40 -7.96 7.35
C SER A 59 -6.29 -6.72 7.41
N LEU A 60 -5.67 -5.56 7.35
CA LEU A 60 -6.27 -4.25 7.18
C LEU A 60 -6.18 -3.87 5.71
N ASN A 61 -7.29 -3.94 5.01
CA ASN A 61 -7.36 -3.43 3.65
C ASN A 61 -7.90 -2.02 3.73
N ALA A 62 -7.05 -0.99 3.69
CA ALA A 62 -7.51 0.41 3.72
C ALA A 62 -8.58 0.60 2.63
N LYS A 63 -8.34 0.14 1.40
CA LYS A 63 -9.29 0.24 0.30
C LYS A 63 -10.54 -0.63 0.44
N LYS A 64 -10.62 -1.66 1.32
CA LYS A 64 -11.84 -2.48 1.56
C LYS A 64 -12.47 -2.19 2.93
N LEU A 65 -11.74 -1.60 3.87
CA LEU A 65 -12.29 -0.88 5.01
C LEU A 65 -13.04 0.34 4.50
N LEU A 66 -12.53 0.98 3.44
CA LEU A 66 -13.17 2.09 2.77
C LEU A 66 -14.23 1.59 1.76
N LYS A 67 -13.90 0.67 0.83
CA LYS A 67 -14.83 0.21 -0.23
C LYS A 67 -15.77 -0.95 0.13
N GLY A 68 -15.46 -1.75 1.16
CA GLY A 68 -16.31 -2.84 1.66
C GLY A 68 -17.41 -2.36 2.62
N ARG A 69 -17.46 -1.06 2.90
CA ARG A 69 -18.48 -0.35 3.70
C ARG A 69 -19.57 0.32 2.86
N GLY A 70 -19.63 0.07 1.54
CA GLY A 70 -20.59 0.79 0.68
C GLY A 70 -20.41 2.31 0.73
N MET A 71 -19.16 2.78 0.92
CA MET A 71 -18.87 4.21 0.98
C MET A 71 -19.00 4.81 -0.43
N GLY A 72 -20.16 5.41 -0.68
CA GLY A 72 -20.19 6.77 -1.19
C GLY A 72 -19.43 7.73 -0.26
N PRO A 73 -19.49 9.06 -0.44
CA PRO A 73 -18.75 10.02 0.39
C PRO A 73 -18.83 9.63 1.87
N ILE A 74 -17.68 9.53 2.53
CA ILE A 74 -17.50 8.99 3.89
C ILE A 74 -18.47 9.66 4.88
N LEU A 75 -18.90 10.89 4.57
CA LEU A 75 -19.91 11.67 5.28
C LEU A 75 -21.01 12.24 4.36
N GLY A 76 -21.51 11.41 3.45
CA GLY A 76 -22.78 11.65 2.77
C GLY A 76 -23.86 10.67 3.24
N ASN A 77 -25.12 11.03 2.97
CA ASN A 77 -26.29 10.22 3.30
C ASN A 77 -26.13 8.81 2.71
N ARG A 78 -25.77 7.84 3.56
CA ARG A 78 -25.97 6.43 3.25
C ARG A 78 -27.46 6.19 3.36
N GLU A 79 -28.18 6.24 2.24
CA GLU A 79 -29.59 5.87 2.14
C GLU A 79 -29.78 4.35 2.26
N GLU A 80 -29.16 3.73 3.26
CA GLU A 80 -29.49 2.37 3.67
C GLU A 80 -30.23 2.47 4.99
N GLU A 81 -31.40 1.81 5.10
CA GLU A 81 -32.14 1.64 6.36
C GLU A 81 -31.29 0.85 7.37
N GLN A 82 -30.34 1.53 8.02
CA GLN A 82 -29.59 1.01 9.14
C GLN A 82 -30.27 1.47 10.43
N GLU A 83 -30.19 0.65 11.48
CA GLU A 83 -30.65 1.06 12.81
C GLU A 83 -29.92 2.36 13.22
N PRO A 84 -30.62 3.36 13.79
CA PRO A 84 -30.02 4.65 14.17
C PRO A 84 -28.73 4.53 14.99
N GLU A 85 -28.65 3.52 15.85
CA GLU A 85 -27.46 3.24 16.65
C GLU A 85 -26.25 2.85 15.80
N LYS A 86 -26.44 1.99 14.79
CA LYS A 86 -25.36 1.56 13.87
C LYS A 86 -24.85 2.73 13.05
N GLU A 87 -25.73 3.63 12.64
CA GLU A 87 -25.36 4.82 11.88
C GLU A 87 -24.54 5.81 12.71
N VAL A 88 -24.93 6.07 13.96
CA VAL A 88 -24.16 6.90 14.90
C VAL A 88 -22.82 6.25 15.24
N GLN A 89 -22.78 4.93 15.46
CA GLN A 89 -21.53 4.21 15.70
C GLN A 89 -20.58 4.30 14.51
N ALA A 90 -21.07 4.06 13.28
CA ALA A 90 -20.28 4.19 12.07
C ALA A 90 -19.71 5.61 11.91
N PHE A 91 -20.52 6.63 12.19
CA PHE A 91 -20.06 8.03 12.18
C PHE A 91 -18.95 8.28 13.20
N GLN A 92 -19.11 7.81 14.43
CA GLN A 92 -18.09 7.96 15.48
C GLN A 92 -16.79 7.21 15.13
N GLU A 93 -16.89 6.03 14.53
CA GLU A 93 -15.73 5.30 14.02
C GLU A 93 -15.01 6.05 12.91
N ASP A 94 -15.75 6.66 11.98
CA ASP A 94 -15.19 7.45 10.90
C ASP A 94 -14.46 8.70 11.46
N ILE A 95 -15.05 9.42 12.43
CA ILE A 95 -14.39 10.54 13.15
C ILE A 95 -13.12 10.06 13.88
N LYS A 96 -13.20 8.92 14.56
CA LYS A 96 -12.05 8.33 15.26
C LYS A 96 -10.94 7.93 14.28
N PHE A 97 -11.28 7.41 13.12
CA PHE A 97 -10.31 7.06 12.10
C PHE A 97 -9.57 8.28 11.58
N ILE A 98 -10.30 9.33 11.15
CA ILE A 98 -9.69 10.55 10.61
C ILE A 98 -8.81 11.28 11.65
N THR A 99 -9.18 11.21 12.94
CA THR A 99 -8.41 11.82 14.03
C THR A 99 -7.21 10.98 14.51
N THR A 100 -7.11 9.70 14.09
CA THR A 100 -6.01 8.79 14.48
C THR A 100 -5.13 8.36 13.31
N LEU A 101 -5.21 9.04 12.16
CA LEU A 101 -4.45 8.71 10.96
C LEU A 101 -2.93 8.62 11.17
N HIS A 102 -2.37 9.42 12.07
CA HIS A 102 -0.93 9.43 12.40
C HIS A 102 -0.42 8.13 13.03
N HIS A 103 -1.30 7.28 13.57
CA HIS A 103 -0.92 5.98 14.13
C HIS A 103 -0.70 4.91 13.05
N TYR A 104 -1.09 5.18 11.80
CA TYR A 104 -1.00 4.21 10.72
C TYR A 104 0.30 4.41 9.94
N GLU A 105 0.92 3.28 9.58
CA GLU A 105 2.11 3.21 8.73
C GLU A 105 1.77 2.40 7.48
N ASP A 106 2.07 2.96 6.31
CA ASP A 106 1.84 2.28 5.03
C ASP A 106 3.09 1.55 4.55
N TYR A 107 4.26 1.91 5.07
CA TYR A 107 5.53 1.30 4.68
C TYR A 107 6.31 0.89 5.92
N PRO A 108 7.07 -0.21 5.84
CA PRO A 108 7.86 -0.71 6.96
C PRO A 108 9.03 0.23 7.25
N SER A 109 9.32 0.44 8.53
CA SER A 109 10.50 1.16 8.96
C SER A 109 11.79 0.36 8.73
N GLY A 110 12.90 1.07 8.54
CA GLY A 110 14.24 0.49 8.51
C GLY A 110 14.62 -0.22 7.20
N ILE A 111 14.13 0.26 6.05
CA ILE A 111 14.65 -0.18 4.75
C ILE A 111 16.10 0.30 4.63
N SER A 112 17.06 -0.64 4.57
CA SER A 112 18.47 -0.29 4.31
C SER A 112 18.77 -0.46 2.82
N TRP A 113 19.08 0.66 2.18
CA TRP A 113 19.50 0.69 0.79
C TRP A 113 20.90 0.05 0.62
N GLU A 114 21.74 0.06 1.66
CA GLU A 114 23.02 -0.66 1.69
C GLU A 114 22.81 -2.17 1.67
N GLU A 115 21.86 -2.70 2.44
CA GLU A 115 21.52 -4.12 2.41
C GLU A 115 21.01 -4.52 1.01
N ILE A 116 20.14 -3.71 0.41
CA ILE A 116 19.62 -3.94 -0.94
C ILE A 116 20.77 -3.88 -1.97
N LYS A 117 21.70 -2.92 -1.84
CA LYS A 117 22.89 -2.81 -2.70
C LYS A 117 23.86 -3.99 -2.53
N ASN A 118 23.94 -4.60 -1.35
CA ASN A 118 24.86 -5.70 -1.06
C ASN A 118 24.23 -7.12 -1.15
N GLU A 119 22.91 -7.23 -1.33
CA GLU A 119 22.21 -8.51 -1.54
C GLU A 119 22.80 -9.40 -2.66
N GLU A 120 23.06 -10.67 -2.38
CA GLU A 120 23.58 -11.59 -3.40
C GLU A 120 22.55 -11.85 -4.52
N ALA A 121 23.04 -12.27 -5.69
CA ALA A 121 22.16 -12.64 -6.80
C ALA A 121 21.18 -13.77 -6.40
N PRO A 122 19.93 -13.76 -6.92
CA PRO A 122 18.92 -14.75 -6.55
C PRO A 122 19.32 -16.19 -6.93
N PHE A 123 20.17 -16.33 -7.95
CA PHE A 123 20.83 -17.56 -8.39
C PHE A 123 22.07 -17.22 -9.21
N LYS A 124 23.02 -18.16 -9.36
CA LYS A 124 24.24 -17.91 -10.13
C LYS A 124 23.95 -17.87 -11.64
N ARG A 125 24.72 -17.07 -12.37
CA ARG A 125 24.61 -16.95 -13.82
C ARG A 125 24.90 -18.30 -14.48
N GLY A 126 23.92 -18.85 -15.22
CA GLY A 126 23.99 -20.17 -15.85
C GLY A 126 23.37 -21.31 -15.03
N GLU A 127 22.99 -21.08 -13.78
CA GLU A 127 22.19 -22.04 -13.01
C GLU A 127 20.70 -21.91 -13.35
N VAL A 128 19.97 -23.03 -13.20
CA VAL A 128 18.51 -23.05 -13.30
C VAL A 128 17.91 -22.29 -12.13
N GLY A 129 17.08 -21.28 -12.44
CA GLY A 129 16.42 -20.46 -11.44
C GLY A 129 15.40 -21.22 -10.60
N PRO A 130 14.98 -20.65 -9.46
CA PRO A 130 14.09 -21.33 -8.51
C PRO A 130 12.73 -21.70 -9.11
N HIS A 131 12.16 -20.87 -9.99
CA HIS A 131 10.87 -21.15 -10.60
C HIS A 131 10.99 -22.30 -11.61
N THR A 132 12.06 -22.30 -12.42
CA THR A 132 12.31 -23.40 -13.36
C THR A 132 12.59 -24.72 -12.62
N LYS A 133 13.30 -24.69 -11.49
CA LYS A 133 13.49 -25.88 -10.63
C LYS A 133 12.17 -26.41 -10.08
N GLU A 134 11.28 -25.52 -9.62
CA GLU A 134 9.95 -25.90 -9.12
C GLU A 134 9.07 -26.46 -10.25
N ALA A 135 9.08 -25.83 -11.42
CA ALA A 135 8.35 -26.30 -12.61
C ALA A 135 8.83 -27.69 -13.06
N GLN A 136 10.16 -27.92 -13.07
CA GLN A 136 10.73 -29.24 -13.33
C GLN A 136 10.18 -30.27 -12.34
N ARG A 137 10.25 -29.99 -11.03
CA ARG A 137 9.72 -30.88 -9.99
C ARG A 137 8.24 -31.21 -10.19
N ILE A 138 7.41 -30.21 -10.49
CA ILE A 138 5.98 -30.41 -10.76
C ILE A 138 5.76 -31.31 -11.98
N ILE A 139 6.55 -31.12 -13.04
CA ILE A 139 6.48 -31.97 -14.24
C ILE A 139 6.87 -33.41 -13.88
N GLU A 140 7.90 -33.61 -13.07
CA GLU A 140 8.35 -34.94 -12.65
C GLU A 140 7.34 -35.67 -11.80
N GLU A 141 6.76 -35.00 -10.81
CA GLU A 141 5.73 -35.55 -9.92
C GLU A 141 4.45 -35.91 -10.69
N ASN A 142 4.10 -35.15 -11.74
CA ASN A 142 2.89 -35.36 -12.55
C ASN A 142 3.15 -36.16 -13.84
N LYS A 143 4.32 -36.78 -14.01
CA LYS A 143 4.64 -37.62 -15.17
C LYS A 143 3.57 -38.73 -15.32
N PRO A 144 2.81 -38.78 -16.43
CA PRO A 144 1.85 -39.87 -16.64
C PRO A 144 2.58 -41.22 -16.65
N GLY A 145 1.97 -42.23 -16.02
CA GLY A 145 2.45 -43.61 -16.05
C GLY A 145 2.51 -44.19 -17.47
N PHE A 146 3.22 -45.31 -17.63
CA PHE A 146 3.55 -45.93 -18.92
C PHE A 146 2.32 -46.11 -19.84
N LEU A 147 1.19 -46.60 -19.30
CA LEU A 147 -0.04 -46.80 -20.06
C LEU A 147 -0.73 -45.49 -20.48
N LYS A 148 -0.70 -44.42 -19.65
CA LYS A 148 -1.29 -43.11 -20.02
C LYS A 148 -0.49 -42.39 -21.11
N ARG A 149 0.83 -42.61 -21.21
CA ARG A 149 1.68 -42.03 -22.29
C ARG A 149 1.38 -42.61 -23.65
N LEU A 150 1.01 -43.90 -23.71
CA LEU A 150 0.68 -44.61 -24.95
C LEU A 150 -0.70 -44.23 -25.50
N PHE A 151 -1.65 -43.82 -24.66
CA PHE A 151 -3.04 -43.53 -25.07
C PHE A 151 -3.46 -42.04 -25.01
N ALA A 152 -2.68 -41.15 -24.37
CA ALA A 152 -2.97 -39.72 -24.26
C ALA A 152 -1.76 -38.87 -24.73
N SER A 153 -1.53 -38.86 -26.03
CA SER A 153 -0.35 -38.24 -26.66
C SER A 153 -0.64 -36.81 -27.14
N GLY A 154 -0.34 -35.81 -26.31
CA GLY A 154 -0.23 -34.41 -26.77
C GLY A 154 -0.36 -33.37 -25.66
N GLY A 155 -1.42 -33.42 -24.86
CA GLY A 155 -1.77 -32.37 -23.90
C GLY A 155 -0.77 -32.18 -22.76
N PHE A 156 -0.19 -33.26 -22.24
CA PHE A 156 0.78 -33.19 -21.13
C PHE A 156 2.10 -32.53 -21.57
N LYS A 157 2.62 -32.91 -22.75
CA LYS A 157 3.87 -32.35 -23.27
C LYS A 157 3.74 -30.85 -23.53
N ALA A 158 2.67 -30.43 -24.19
CA ALA A 158 2.38 -29.01 -24.41
C ALA A 158 2.19 -28.22 -23.09
N SER A 159 1.54 -28.83 -22.10
CA SER A 159 1.35 -28.18 -20.78
C SER A 159 2.67 -28.07 -20.00
N ALA A 160 3.53 -29.09 -20.08
CA ALA A 160 4.85 -29.09 -19.44
C ALA A 160 5.79 -28.07 -20.09
N GLU A 161 5.79 -27.97 -21.43
CA GLU A 161 6.55 -26.97 -22.18
C GLU A 161 6.09 -25.55 -21.82
N LYS A 162 4.77 -25.32 -21.76
CA LYS A 162 4.21 -24.03 -21.34
C LYS A 162 4.61 -23.66 -19.89
N LEU A 163 4.52 -24.61 -18.96
CA LEU A 163 4.90 -24.40 -17.55
C LEU A 163 6.39 -24.02 -17.43
N LEU A 164 7.27 -24.70 -18.18
CA LEU A 164 8.70 -24.38 -18.20
C LEU A 164 8.98 -23.01 -18.80
N HIS A 165 8.26 -22.63 -19.85
CA HIS A 165 8.38 -21.31 -20.47
C HIS A 165 8.00 -20.20 -19.47
N GLU A 166 6.83 -20.29 -18.85
CA GLU A 166 6.36 -19.32 -17.85
C GLU A 166 7.31 -19.24 -16.64
N ALA A 167 7.86 -20.39 -16.21
CA ALA A 167 8.82 -20.45 -15.11
C ALA A 167 10.17 -19.79 -15.47
N LYS A 168 10.60 -19.91 -16.73
CA LYS A 168 11.82 -19.27 -17.21
C LYS A 168 11.65 -17.75 -17.31
N GLU A 169 10.54 -17.27 -17.88
CA GLU A 169 10.20 -15.85 -17.90
C GLU A 169 10.19 -15.26 -16.47
N LEU A 170 9.64 -16.01 -15.52
CA LEU A 170 9.64 -15.67 -14.11
C LEU A 170 11.04 -15.52 -13.51
N ASP A 171 11.95 -16.46 -13.81
CA ASP A 171 13.34 -16.40 -13.37
C ASP A 171 14.10 -15.24 -14.03
N ASP A 172 13.88 -14.99 -15.32
CA ASP A 172 14.49 -13.88 -16.06
C ASP A 172 14.05 -12.53 -15.48
N GLU A 173 12.76 -12.33 -15.29
CA GLU A 173 12.22 -11.16 -14.63
C GLU A 173 12.69 -11.05 -13.16
N LEU A 174 12.97 -12.17 -12.45
CA LEU A 174 13.43 -12.15 -11.05
C LEU A 174 14.84 -11.58 -10.99
N PHE A 175 15.67 -12.04 -11.92
CA PHE A 175 17.02 -11.53 -12.11
C PHE A 175 17.00 -10.05 -12.56
N ALA A 176 16.12 -9.69 -13.50
CA ALA A 176 15.95 -8.30 -13.94
C ALA A 176 15.55 -7.38 -12.79
N ALA A 177 14.58 -7.80 -11.95
CA ALA A 177 14.16 -7.03 -10.80
C ALA A 177 15.27 -6.88 -9.75
N TRP A 178 16.04 -7.95 -9.46
CA TRP A 178 17.22 -7.84 -8.61
C TRP A 178 18.22 -6.82 -9.16
N THR A 179 18.50 -6.86 -10.47
CA THR A 179 19.42 -5.94 -11.13
C THR A 179 18.92 -4.49 -11.05
N ASN A 180 17.63 -4.27 -11.31
CA ASN A 180 17.00 -2.95 -11.18
C ASN A 180 17.06 -2.44 -9.74
N ASN A 181 16.83 -3.30 -8.75
CA ASN A 181 16.94 -2.94 -7.34
C ASN A 181 18.36 -2.53 -6.94
N LYS A 182 19.40 -3.15 -7.52
CA LYS A 182 20.80 -2.74 -7.31
C LYS A 182 21.06 -1.34 -7.83
N VAL A 183 20.67 -1.09 -9.07
CA VAL A 183 20.82 0.22 -9.71
C VAL A 183 20.04 1.26 -8.92
N LEU A 184 18.81 0.94 -8.52
CA LEU A 184 17.99 1.83 -7.72
C LEU A 184 18.63 2.12 -6.37
N ALA A 185 19.01 1.09 -5.60
CA ALA A 185 19.65 1.25 -4.30
C ALA A 185 20.93 2.07 -4.39
N GLU A 186 21.73 1.89 -5.45
CA GLU A 186 22.89 2.73 -5.70
C GLU A 186 22.51 4.19 -5.93
N LYS A 187 21.48 4.46 -6.74
CA LYS A 187 20.98 5.83 -6.93
C LYS A 187 20.41 6.44 -5.65
N MET A 188 19.71 5.63 -4.83
CA MET A 188 19.19 6.06 -3.52
C MET A 188 20.34 6.49 -2.59
N LEU A 189 21.43 5.71 -2.54
CA LEU A 189 22.60 6.02 -1.70
C LEU A 189 23.41 7.22 -2.20
N HIS A 190 23.27 7.60 -3.47
CA HIS A 190 23.94 8.77 -4.04
C HIS A 190 23.03 10.00 -4.12
N HIS A 191 21.87 9.98 -3.45
CA HIS A 191 20.97 11.13 -3.41
C HIS A 191 20.48 11.60 -4.79
N ASP A 192 20.26 10.64 -5.70
CA ASP A 192 19.69 10.94 -7.03
C ASP A 192 18.21 11.29 -6.93
N GLU A 193 17.92 12.59 -7.01
CA GLU A 193 16.58 13.18 -6.96
C GLU A 193 15.58 12.48 -7.91
N LYS A 194 16.01 12.14 -9.13
CA LYS A 194 15.13 11.52 -10.13
C LYS A 194 14.75 10.09 -9.71
N ALA A 195 15.67 9.38 -9.07
CA ALA A 195 15.42 8.02 -8.60
C ALA A 195 14.37 8.00 -7.49
N TYR A 196 14.42 8.95 -6.57
CA TYR A 196 13.48 9.01 -5.45
C TYR A 196 12.06 9.34 -5.95
N LEU A 197 11.92 10.31 -6.85
CA LEU A 197 10.61 10.62 -7.47
C LEU A 197 10.06 9.42 -8.23
N ALA A 198 10.90 8.71 -8.99
CA ALA A 198 10.51 7.50 -9.69
C ALA A 198 10.03 6.41 -8.71
N VAL A 199 10.68 6.26 -7.54
CA VAL A 199 10.22 5.32 -6.50
C VAL A 199 8.84 5.69 -5.98
N LEU A 200 8.59 6.97 -5.71
CA LEU A 200 7.27 7.41 -5.25
C LEU A 200 6.19 7.17 -6.31
N GLU A 201 6.52 7.38 -7.58
CA GLU A 201 5.61 7.11 -8.71
C GLU A 201 5.33 5.62 -8.88
N ASP A 202 6.38 4.78 -8.92
CA ASP A 202 6.28 3.32 -9.08
C ASP A 202 5.49 2.66 -7.94
N LEU A 203 5.68 3.15 -6.71
CA LEU A 203 4.91 2.70 -5.55
C LEU A 203 3.46 3.21 -5.57
N GLY A 204 3.15 4.15 -6.45
CA GLY A 204 1.86 4.84 -6.49
C GLY A 204 1.59 5.57 -5.18
N PHE A 205 2.60 6.24 -4.61
CA PHE A 205 2.51 6.92 -3.33
C PHE A 205 1.34 7.92 -3.30
N SER A 206 1.06 8.59 -4.43
CA SER A 206 -0.09 9.49 -4.57
C SER A 206 -1.45 8.82 -4.41
N LYS A 207 -1.53 7.49 -4.60
CA LYS A 207 -2.75 6.70 -4.40
C LYS A 207 -2.96 6.35 -2.93
N VAL A 208 -1.94 6.54 -2.09
CA VAL A 208 -2.05 6.41 -0.64
C VAL A 208 -2.88 7.60 -0.17
N LEU A 209 -4.07 7.32 0.36
CA LEU A 209 -5.05 8.35 0.80
C LEU A 209 -5.69 9.17 -0.33
N GLU A 210 -5.80 8.61 -1.54
CA GLU A 210 -6.54 9.20 -2.69
C GLU A 210 -7.96 9.68 -2.34
N GLU A 211 -8.58 9.09 -1.31
CA GLU A 211 -9.91 9.47 -0.82
C GLU A 211 -9.92 10.79 -0.05
N TYR A 212 -8.77 11.24 0.44
CA TYR A 212 -8.60 12.41 1.30
C TYR A 212 -7.75 13.50 0.65
N ILE A 213 -6.84 13.09 -0.23
CA ILE A 213 -5.90 13.94 -0.93
C ILE A 213 -6.39 14.12 -2.36
N LYS A 214 -6.70 15.36 -2.75
CA LYS A 214 -7.08 15.70 -4.12
C LYS A 214 -5.88 15.63 -5.04
N GLU A 215 -4.79 16.23 -4.60
CA GLU A 215 -3.55 16.33 -5.38
C GLU A 215 -2.37 16.21 -4.44
N VAL A 216 -1.33 15.51 -4.88
CA VAL A 216 -0.03 15.51 -4.21
C VAL A 216 1.08 15.58 -5.24
N ALA A 217 2.02 16.50 -5.00
CA ALA A 217 3.22 16.65 -5.81
C ALA A 217 4.44 16.65 -4.91
N PHE A 218 5.51 16.00 -5.36
CA PHE A 218 6.80 16.00 -4.68
C PHE A 218 7.84 16.68 -5.55
N SER A 219 8.68 17.47 -4.91
CA SER A 219 9.78 18.21 -5.53
C SER A 219 10.94 18.28 -4.55
N TYR A 220 12.14 18.50 -5.07
CA TYR A 220 13.32 18.71 -4.24
C TYR A 220 13.51 20.18 -3.92
N VAL A 221 13.94 20.44 -2.69
CA VAL A 221 14.44 21.77 -2.29
C VAL A 221 15.96 21.82 -2.50
N ASP A 222 16.64 20.75 -2.09
CA ASP A 222 18.07 20.48 -2.28
C ASP A 222 18.28 18.95 -2.23
N GLY A 223 19.53 18.47 -2.36
CA GLY A 223 19.83 17.04 -2.47
C GLY A 223 19.37 16.15 -1.30
N ASP A 224 19.05 16.73 -0.13
CA ASP A 224 18.68 15.98 1.08
C ASP A 224 17.26 16.30 1.59
N SER A 225 16.59 17.29 1.00
CA SER A 225 15.30 17.80 1.47
C SER A 225 14.20 17.64 0.43
N LEU A 226 13.15 16.89 0.80
CA LEU A 226 11.97 16.70 -0.04
C LEU A 226 10.84 17.64 0.35
N LYS A 227 10.26 18.34 -0.63
CA LYS A 227 9.05 19.13 -0.46
C LYS A 227 7.85 18.42 -1.07
N GLY A 228 6.81 18.23 -0.26
CA GLY A 228 5.50 17.75 -0.69
C GLY A 228 4.46 18.86 -0.66
N GLU A 229 3.72 19.04 -1.75
CA GLU A 229 2.55 19.91 -1.83
C GLU A 229 1.30 19.03 -1.86
N VAL A 230 0.47 19.14 -0.83
CA VAL A 230 -0.68 18.27 -0.59
C VAL A 230 -1.96 19.11 -0.57
N SER A 231 -2.79 18.95 -1.59
CA SER A 231 -4.11 19.58 -1.65
C SER A 231 -5.17 18.64 -1.06
N ILE A 232 -5.95 19.16 -0.12
CA ILE A 232 -7.11 18.47 0.46
C ILE A 232 -8.38 19.32 0.32
N GLU A 233 -9.52 18.74 0.69
CA GLU A 233 -10.78 19.48 0.85
C GLU A 233 -11.46 19.00 2.12
N VAL A 234 -11.47 19.82 3.17
CA VAL A 234 -11.98 19.39 4.49
C VAL A 234 -13.45 18.95 4.41
N ALA A 235 -14.25 19.65 3.60
CA ALA A 235 -15.66 19.33 3.40
C ALA A 235 -15.91 17.95 2.76
N SER A 236 -14.92 17.34 2.08
CA SER A 236 -15.10 16.03 1.46
C SER A 236 -15.09 14.88 2.48
N PHE A 237 -14.49 15.10 3.66
CA PHE A 237 -14.31 14.09 4.71
C PHE A 237 -14.63 14.58 6.14
N LEU A 238 -15.18 15.80 6.31
CA LEU A 238 -15.74 16.26 7.57
C LEU A 238 -17.01 17.08 7.30
N PRO A 239 -18.21 16.62 7.70
CA PRO A 239 -19.46 17.29 7.39
C PRO A 239 -19.70 18.44 8.37
N GLU A 240 -20.59 19.37 8.03
CA GLU A 240 -20.94 20.49 8.93
C GLU A 240 -21.76 20.08 10.16
N SER A 241 -22.24 18.83 10.20
CA SER A 241 -23.09 18.32 11.28
C SER A 241 -22.75 16.88 11.65
N TYR A 242 -22.89 16.55 12.92
CA TYR A 242 -22.66 15.21 13.45
C TYR A 242 -23.94 14.47 13.79
N LYS A 243 -23.86 13.15 13.71
CA LYS A 243 -24.92 12.21 14.05
C LYS A 243 -24.90 11.90 15.55
N THR A 244 -26.05 11.95 16.20
CA THR A 244 -26.24 11.59 17.60
C THR A 244 -27.59 10.92 17.82
N LEU A 245 -27.82 10.34 19.00
CA LEU A 245 -29.10 9.75 19.38
C LEU A 245 -29.87 10.67 20.32
N THR A 246 -31.18 10.76 20.14
CA THR A 246 -32.07 11.32 21.16
C THR A 246 -32.15 10.36 22.35
N PRO A 247 -32.63 10.83 23.53
CA PRO A 247 -32.90 9.92 24.67
C PRO A 247 -33.87 8.77 24.34
N THR A 248 -34.66 8.93 23.27
CA THR A 248 -35.60 7.92 22.76
C THR A 248 -35.01 7.00 21.69
N GLY A 249 -33.70 7.09 21.41
CA GLY A 249 -33.01 6.21 20.45
C GLY A 249 -33.20 6.60 18.97
N ARG A 250 -33.73 7.79 18.67
CA ARG A 250 -33.89 8.27 17.29
C ARG A 250 -32.65 9.02 16.84
N LEU A 251 -32.36 8.96 15.54
CA LEU A 251 -31.27 9.73 14.94
C LEU A 251 -31.54 11.24 15.06
N SER A 252 -30.50 12.00 15.42
CA SER A 252 -30.50 13.45 15.49
C SER A 252 -29.23 14.01 14.84
N MET A 253 -29.39 15.08 14.08
CA MET A 253 -28.28 15.82 13.47
C MET A 253 -28.05 17.12 14.24
N LYS A 254 -26.81 17.36 14.65
CA LYS A 254 -26.41 18.60 15.34
C LYS A 254 -25.27 19.26 14.59
N LYS A 255 -25.29 20.59 14.48
CA LYS A 255 -24.17 21.34 13.88
C LYS A 255 -22.99 21.36 14.84
N TYR A 256 -21.79 21.26 14.29
CA TYR A 256 -20.58 21.55 15.05
C TYR A 256 -20.54 23.03 15.42
N THR A 257 -19.95 23.35 16.58
CA THR A 257 -19.41 24.71 16.77
C THR A 257 -18.22 24.92 15.84
N LYS A 258 -17.90 26.18 15.51
CA LYS A 258 -16.73 26.47 14.67
C LYS A 258 -15.45 25.88 15.26
N THR A 259 -15.28 25.99 16.58
CA THR A 259 -14.11 25.44 17.30
C THR A 259 -14.01 23.93 17.12
N GLU A 260 -15.07 23.17 17.44
CA GLU A 260 -15.05 21.70 17.30
C GLU A 260 -14.76 21.25 15.86
N TYR A 261 -15.35 21.94 14.87
CA TYR A 261 -15.12 21.61 13.46
C TYR A 261 -13.65 21.77 13.09
N TYR A 262 -13.06 22.92 13.41
CA TYR A 262 -11.66 23.19 13.07
C TYR A 262 -10.67 22.40 13.92
N ASP A 263 -11.03 22.01 15.15
CA ASP A 263 -10.22 21.10 15.96
C ASP A 263 -10.09 19.73 15.28
N ILE A 264 -11.21 19.15 14.82
CA ILE A 264 -11.19 17.87 14.09
C ILE A 264 -10.43 18.01 12.77
N ALA A 265 -10.67 19.09 12.02
CA ALA A 265 -9.97 19.36 10.77
C ALA A 265 -8.44 19.47 10.98
N SER A 266 -8.01 20.19 12.02
CA SER A 266 -6.60 20.36 12.38
C SER A 266 -5.94 19.04 12.79
N MET A 267 -6.62 18.21 13.58
CA MET A 267 -6.15 16.87 13.94
C MET A 267 -5.95 15.99 12.71
N PHE A 268 -6.88 16.06 11.75
CA PHE A 268 -6.78 15.32 10.51
C PHE A 268 -5.63 15.82 9.62
N VAL A 269 -5.52 17.13 9.41
CA VAL A 269 -4.46 17.75 8.61
C VAL A 269 -3.09 17.36 9.15
N SER A 270 -2.92 17.52 10.47
CA SER A 270 -1.72 17.09 11.18
C SER A 270 -1.50 15.58 11.03
N GLY A 271 -2.56 14.79 11.16
CA GLY A 271 -2.52 13.33 11.02
C GLY A 271 -2.04 12.85 9.67
N ILE A 272 -2.54 13.46 8.58
CA ILE A 272 -2.08 13.19 7.21
C ILE A 272 -0.63 13.62 7.04
N ALA A 273 -0.25 14.82 7.49
CA ALA A 273 1.12 15.29 7.39
C ALA A 273 2.09 14.32 8.08
N TYR A 274 1.79 13.90 9.32
CA TYR A 274 2.59 12.91 10.04
C TYR A 274 2.68 11.57 9.32
N ARG A 275 1.55 11.03 8.84
CA ARG A 275 1.52 9.74 8.14
C ARG A 275 2.32 9.78 6.84
N LEU A 276 2.13 10.81 6.02
CA LEU A 276 2.88 11.00 4.78
C LEU A 276 4.37 11.18 5.06
N GLY A 277 4.74 12.04 6.01
CA GLY A 277 6.13 12.28 6.38
C GLY A 277 6.81 10.99 6.86
N LYS A 278 6.15 10.23 7.74
CA LYS A 278 6.65 8.94 8.21
C LYS A 278 6.87 7.95 7.07
N ASN A 279 5.91 7.84 6.17
CA ASN A 279 6.01 6.98 4.99
C ASN A 279 7.18 7.41 4.07
N LEU A 280 7.40 8.71 3.89
CA LEU A 280 8.52 9.23 3.11
C LEU A 280 9.87 8.89 3.76
N PHE A 281 10.03 9.09 5.07
CA PHE A 281 11.24 8.69 5.78
C PHE A 281 11.49 7.17 5.79
N HIS A 282 10.43 6.36 5.75
CA HIS A 282 10.57 4.91 5.64
C HIS A 282 11.05 4.47 4.26
N LEU A 283 10.70 5.22 3.21
CA LEU A 283 11.01 4.88 1.83
C LEU A 283 12.32 5.52 1.34
N LEU A 284 12.58 6.76 1.72
CA LEU A 284 13.61 7.59 1.14
C LEU A 284 14.67 7.94 2.19
N PRO A 285 15.97 7.88 1.86
CA PRO A 285 17.04 8.36 2.72
C PRO A 285 17.16 9.88 2.57
N VAL A 286 16.13 10.62 3.00
CA VAL A 286 16.13 12.08 3.09
C VAL A 286 16.40 12.54 4.52
N ALA A 287 17.05 13.69 4.67
CA ALA A 287 17.26 14.31 5.97
C ALA A 287 15.99 15.03 6.44
N ASP A 288 15.35 15.75 5.52
CA ASP A 288 14.21 16.61 5.83
C ASP A 288 13.04 16.40 4.86
N VAL A 289 11.81 16.52 5.39
CA VAL A 289 10.58 16.51 4.60
C VAL A 289 9.74 17.73 4.96
N LEU A 290 9.49 18.59 3.99
CA LEU A 290 8.61 19.77 4.11
C LEU A 290 7.27 19.47 3.46
N LEU A 291 6.23 19.22 4.27
CA LEU A 291 4.87 19.01 3.78
C LEU A 291 4.05 20.30 3.92
N ASN A 292 3.62 20.84 2.78
CA ASN A 292 2.68 21.95 2.72
C ASN A 292 1.28 21.40 2.43
N VAL A 293 0.41 21.40 3.44
CA VAL A 293 -0.99 20.99 3.30
C VAL A 293 -1.87 22.22 3.13
N TYR A 294 -2.67 22.25 2.07
CA TYR A 294 -3.55 23.38 1.76
C TYR A 294 -4.88 22.91 1.17
N GLN A 295 -5.88 23.79 1.21
CA GLN A 295 -7.06 23.67 0.36
C GLN A 295 -7.08 24.80 -0.66
N ARG A 296 -7.77 24.60 -1.78
CA ARG A 296 -8.00 25.67 -2.73
C ARG A 296 -9.39 26.27 -2.46
N GLU A 297 -9.45 27.57 -2.30
CA GLU A 297 -10.71 28.32 -2.14
C GLU A 297 -10.81 29.37 -3.25
N VAL A 298 -12.05 29.67 -3.68
CA VAL A 298 -12.28 30.80 -4.59
C VAL A 298 -12.08 32.08 -3.79
N ASN A 299 -11.11 32.90 -4.19
CA ASN A 299 -10.89 34.20 -3.60
C ASN A 299 -12.10 35.10 -3.92
N THR A 300 -12.74 35.62 -2.87
CA THR A 300 -13.97 36.41 -2.97
C THR A 300 -13.80 37.75 -3.69
N HIS A 301 -12.57 38.23 -3.85
CA HIS A 301 -12.25 39.49 -4.52
C HIS A 301 -11.80 39.28 -5.97
N SER A 302 -10.92 38.30 -6.23
CA SER A 302 -10.40 38.04 -7.58
C SER A 302 -11.27 37.07 -8.40
N GLY A 303 -12.11 36.27 -7.74
CA GLY A 303 -12.87 35.18 -8.36
C GLY A 303 -12.00 34.00 -8.79
N VAL A 304 -10.70 34.03 -8.49
CA VAL A 304 -9.73 33.00 -8.86
C VAL A 304 -9.60 31.98 -7.74
N LEU A 305 -9.43 30.71 -8.12
CA LEU A 305 -9.18 29.61 -7.18
C LEU A 305 -7.73 29.68 -6.70
N GLU A 306 -7.52 30.03 -5.43
CA GLU A 306 -6.20 30.28 -4.83
C GLU A 306 -5.91 29.28 -3.68
N PRO A 307 -4.64 28.88 -3.47
CA PRO A 307 -4.27 28.03 -2.35
C PRO A 307 -4.36 28.80 -1.03
N LYS A 308 -5.10 28.23 -0.07
CA LYS A 308 -5.23 28.75 1.29
C LYS A 308 -4.71 27.70 2.27
N ARG A 309 -3.77 28.12 3.11
CA ARG A 309 -3.26 27.29 4.20
C ARG A 309 -4.38 27.07 5.22
N ILE A 310 -4.53 25.82 5.64
CA ILE A 310 -5.48 25.40 6.67
C ILE A 310 -4.77 25.46 8.01
#